data_AF-A0A817B9M3-F1
#
_entry.id   AF-A0A817B9M3-F1
#
_cell.length_a   1.000
_cell.length_b   1.000
_cell.length_c   1.000
_cell.angle_alpha   90.00
_cell.angle_beta   90.00
_cell.angle_gamma   90.00
#
_symmetry.space_group_name_H-M   'P 1'
#
loop_
_entity.id
_entity.type
_entity.pdbx_description
1 polymer ?
#
loop_
_entity_poly.entity_id
_entity_poly.type
_entity_poly.pdbx_seq_one_letter_code
_entity_poly.pdbx_strand_id
1 'polypeptide(L)'
;MQITQVTYVKEEDEIKPSVIKQFISVNGTRYELQDIYGIGDAVDENARKECVICLSEPRDVLVLPCRHMCMCVGCAKELRFQTNLCPVCRQPVERLLKIPLKY
;
A
#
# COMPACT_ATOMS: atom_id res chain seq x y z
N MET A 1 -11.01 -0.70 -18.72
CA MET A 1 -9.85 -1.10 -19.54
C MET A 1 -8.61 -1.06 -18.66
N GLN A 2 -7.75 -2.07 -18.72
CA GLN A 2 -6.46 -2.08 -18.01
C GLN A 2 -5.33 -2.16 -19.03
N ILE A 3 -4.27 -1.38 -18.82
CA ILE A 3 -3.08 -1.32 -19.67
C ILE A 3 -1.87 -1.59 -18.79
N THR A 4 -1.05 -2.57 -19.16
CA THR A 4 0.24 -2.85 -18.52
C THR A 4 1.35 -2.47 -19.49
N GLN A 5 2.19 -1.52 -19.10
CA GLN A 5 3.38 -1.14 -19.84
C GLN A 5 4.57 -1.98 -19.35
N VAL A 6 5.23 -2.67 -20.28
CA VAL A 6 6.39 -3.52 -20.00
C VAL A 6 7.61 -3.06 -20.78
N THR A 7 8.79 -3.33 -20.24
CA THR A 7 10.06 -3.33 -20.96
C THR A 7 10.59 -4.75 -21.03
N TYR A 8 11.46 -5.04 -21.99
CA TYR A 8 12.12 -6.34 -22.09
C TYR A 8 13.56 -6.19 -21.60
N VAL A 9 13.93 -6.98 -20.61
CA VAL A 9 15.27 -6.99 -19.99
C VAL A 9 15.96 -8.29 -20.37
N LYS A 10 17.23 -8.20 -20.79
CA LYS A 10 18.07 -9.37 -21.05
C LYS A 10 18.79 -9.77 -19.75
N GLU A 11 18.53 -10.97 -19.25
CA GLU A 11 19.17 -11.56 -18.07
C GLU A 11 19.68 -12.96 -18.44
N GLU A 12 20.98 -13.22 -18.26
CA GLU A 12 21.58 -14.56 -18.49
C GLU A 12 21.17 -15.24 -19.81
N ASP A 13 21.16 -14.47 -20.90
CA ASP A 13 20.74 -14.88 -22.25
C ASP A 13 19.24 -15.15 -22.47
N GLU A 14 18.39 -14.88 -21.47
CA GLU A 14 16.94 -14.88 -21.58
C GLU A 14 16.39 -13.45 -21.69
N ILE A 15 15.36 -13.23 -22.52
CA ILE A 15 14.64 -11.95 -22.61
C ILE A 15 13.36 -12.07 -21.79
N LYS A 16 13.27 -11.32 -20.69
CA LYS A 16 12.11 -11.34 -19.78
C LYS A 16 11.36 -10.01 -19.80
N PRO A 17 10.02 -10.03 -19.76
CA PRO A 17 9.25 -8.81 -19.59
C PRO A 17 9.35 -8.32 -18.13
N SER A 18 9.58 -7.01 -17.96
CA SER A 18 9.53 -6.30 -16.68
C SER A 18 8.44 -5.25 -16.75
N VAL A 19 7.52 -5.27 -15.78
CA VAL A 19 6.44 -4.27 -15.69
C VAL A 19 7.03 -2.93 -15.27
N ILE A 20 6.75 -1.88 -16.03
CA ILE A 20 7.14 -0.50 -15.71
C ILE A 20 6.00 0.20 -14.98
N LYS A 21 4.80 0.17 -15.58
CA LYS A 21 3.61 0.86 -15.08
C LYS A 21 2.35 0.11 -15.44
N GLN A 22 1.36 0.24 -14.60
CA GLN A 22 0.02 -0.24 -14.90
C GLN A 22 -0.98 0.89 -14.78
N PHE A 23 -1.97 0.87 -15.65
CA PHE A 23 -3.02 1.87 -15.68
C PHE A 23 -4.38 1.20 -15.75
N ILE A 24 -5.32 1.73 -14.99
CA ILE A 24 -6.73 1.32 -15.05
C ILE A 24 -7.59 2.50 -15.47
N SER A 25 -8.50 2.25 -16.40
CA SER A 25 -9.50 3.22 -16.84
C SER A 25 -10.87 2.84 -16.26
N VAL A 26 -11.42 3.73 -15.45
CA VAL A 26 -12.74 3.62 -14.80
C VAL A 26 -13.54 4.88 -15.15
N ASN A 27 -14.74 4.72 -15.70
CA ASN A 27 -15.64 5.83 -16.07
C ASN A 27 -14.97 6.94 -16.92
N GLY A 28 -14.09 6.54 -17.86
CA GLY A 28 -13.36 7.47 -18.72
C GLY A 28 -12.13 8.13 -18.08
N THR A 29 -11.92 7.97 -16.77
CA THR A 29 -10.72 8.46 -16.08
C THR A 29 -9.65 7.37 -16.00
N ARG A 30 -8.39 7.71 -16.32
CA ARG A 30 -7.23 6.82 -16.24
C ARG A 30 -6.46 7.06 -14.94
N TYR A 31 -6.16 6.00 -14.21
CA TYR A 31 -5.39 5.99 -12.97
C TYR A 31 -4.13 5.14 -13.15
N GLU A 32 -2.98 5.61 -12.65
CA GLU A 32 -1.77 4.79 -12.52
C GLU A 32 -1.90 3.93 -11.25
N LEU A 33 -1.74 2.61 -11.38
CA LEU A 33 -1.78 1.69 -10.26
C LEU A 33 -0.50 1.82 -9.43
N GLN A 34 -0.65 1.84 -8.12
CA GLN A 34 0.45 1.84 -7.17
C GLN A 34 0.21 0.72 -6.16
N ASP A 35 1.26 -0.03 -5.85
CA ASP A 35 1.23 -1.05 -4.80
C ASP A 35 0.86 -0.47 -3.44
N ILE A 36 0.31 -1.32 -2.59
CA ILE A 36 0.17 -1.02 -1.18
C ILE A 36 1.04 -2.01 -0.40
N TYR A 37 1.90 -1.48 0.46
CA TYR A 37 2.78 -2.29 1.29
C TYR A 37 2.07 -2.66 2.59
N GLY A 38 2.26 -3.91 3.04
CA GLY A 38 1.66 -4.41 4.28
C GLY A 38 0.30 -5.10 4.11
N ILE A 39 -0.15 -5.35 2.86
CA ILE A 39 -1.39 -6.09 2.52
C ILE A 39 -1.12 -7.57 2.14
N GLY A 40 0.11 -7.96 1.79
CA GLY A 40 0.40 -9.27 1.18
C GLY A 40 0.09 -10.50 2.05
N ASP A 41 -0.35 -11.57 1.37
CA ASP A 41 -0.79 -12.86 1.91
C ASP A 41 0.25 -13.49 2.83
N ALA A 42 -0.05 -13.45 4.12
CA ALA A 42 0.71 -14.15 5.14
C ALA A 42 0.09 -15.52 5.36
N VAL A 43 0.96 -16.52 5.56
CA VAL A 43 0.63 -17.91 5.97
C VAL A 43 -0.22 -17.98 7.25
N ASP A 44 -0.36 -16.85 7.96
CA ASP A 44 -1.25 -16.65 9.09
C ASP A 44 -2.15 -15.43 8.80
N GLU A 45 -3.40 -15.71 8.43
CA GLU A 45 -4.38 -14.69 8.05
C GLU A 45 -4.73 -13.72 9.19
N ASN A 46 -4.48 -14.08 10.45
CA ASN A 46 -4.93 -13.30 11.60
C ASN A 46 -3.83 -12.34 12.11
N ALA A 47 -2.58 -12.79 12.22
CA ALA A 47 -1.52 -11.99 12.85
C ALA A 47 -1.01 -10.80 12.01
N ARG A 48 -1.24 -10.78 10.68
CA ARG A 48 -0.73 -9.71 9.79
C ARG A 48 -1.78 -8.70 9.36
N LYS A 49 -3.03 -8.80 9.83
CA LYS A 49 -4.09 -7.83 9.52
C LYS A 49 -4.28 -6.76 10.60
N GLU A 50 -3.64 -6.89 11.75
CA GLU A 50 -3.79 -5.98 12.89
C GLU A 50 -2.83 -4.78 12.86
N CYS A 51 -3.33 -3.63 13.29
CA CYS A 51 -2.59 -2.39 13.48
C CYS A 51 -1.31 -2.62 14.28
N VAL A 52 -0.16 -2.20 13.75
CA VAL A 52 1.15 -2.41 14.40
C VAL A 52 1.33 -1.60 15.69
N ILE A 53 0.40 -0.69 15.99
CA ILE A 53 0.44 0.17 17.18
C ILE A 53 -0.39 -0.43 18.30
N CYS A 54 -1.68 -0.76 18.05
CA CYS A 54 -2.56 -1.28 19.09
C CYS A 54 -2.67 -2.80 19.14
N LEU A 55 -2.23 -3.51 18.09
CA LEU A 55 -2.28 -4.97 17.99
C LEU A 55 -3.69 -5.54 18.29
N SER A 56 -4.74 -4.85 17.83
CA SER A 56 -6.13 -5.19 18.16
C SER A 56 -7.09 -4.87 17.02
N GLU A 57 -6.98 -3.68 16.43
CA GLU A 57 -7.86 -3.25 15.34
C GLU A 57 -7.25 -3.56 13.98
N PRO A 58 -8.05 -3.81 12.94
CA PRO A 58 -7.52 -4.08 11.61
C PRO A 58 -6.81 -2.86 11.01
N ARG A 59 -5.84 -3.12 10.14
CA ARG A 59 -5.19 -2.08 9.34
C ARG A 59 -6.19 -1.60 8.29
N ASP A 60 -6.58 -0.34 8.37
CA ASP A 60 -7.52 0.28 7.43
C ASP A 60 -7.04 1.66 6.94
N VAL A 61 -5.79 2.04 7.25
CA VAL A 61 -5.21 3.33 6.86
C VAL A 61 -3.92 3.15 6.06
N LEU A 62 -3.90 3.75 4.87
CA LEU A 62 -2.74 3.92 4.02
C LEU A 62 -2.02 5.23 4.34
N VAL A 63 -0.71 5.17 4.57
CA VAL A 63 0.16 6.34 4.75
C VAL A 63 0.68 6.81 3.40
N LEU A 64 0.51 8.10 3.08
CA LEU A 64 1.08 8.70 1.88
C LEU A 64 2.25 9.64 2.24
N PRO A 65 3.31 9.67 1.40
CA PRO A 65 3.41 9.03 0.08
C PRO A 65 4.01 7.62 0.08
N CYS A 66 4.44 7.09 1.24
CA CYS A 66 5.16 5.82 1.31
C CYS A 66 4.33 4.54 1.03
N ARG A 67 2.98 4.65 1.03
CA ARG A 67 2.01 3.58 0.75
C ARG A 67 2.06 2.38 1.71
N HIS A 68 2.52 2.56 2.94
CA HIS A 68 2.39 1.54 3.98
C HIS A 68 1.00 1.56 4.60
N MET A 69 0.31 0.42 4.57
CA MET A 69 -0.93 0.18 5.28
C MET A 69 -0.61 -0.64 6.53
N CYS A 70 -0.43 0.05 7.66
CA CYS A 70 0.15 -0.54 8.88
C CYS A 70 -0.63 -0.25 10.16
N MET A 71 -1.66 0.61 10.11
CA MET A 71 -2.38 1.03 11.31
C MET A 71 -3.88 1.15 11.07
N CYS A 72 -4.65 1.15 12.17
CA CYS A 72 -6.07 1.44 12.18
C CYS A 72 -6.32 2.95 12.24
N VAL A 73 -7.54 3.38 11.93
CA VAL A 73 -7.97 4.78 11.97
C VAL A 73 -7.80 5.45 13.34
N GLY A 74 -7.95 4.68 14.43
CA GLY A 74 -7.78 5.19 15.80
C GLY A 74 -6.35 5.64 16.06
N CYS A 75 -5.38 4.75 15.84
CA CYS A 75 -3.97 5.06 15.98
C CYS A 75 -3.48 6.10 14.96
N ALA A 76 -4.05 6.10 13.76
CA ALA A 76 -3.71 7.07 12.72
C ALA A 76 -4.05 8.53 13.11
N LYS A 77 -5.14 8.75 13.85
CA LYS A 77 -5.51 10.08 14.37
C LYS A 77 -4.49 10.57 15.39
N GLU A 78 -4.07 9.69 16.30
CA GLU A 78 -3.10 10.01 17.35
C GLU A 78 -1.70 10.26 16.77
N LEU A 79 -1.29 9.48 15.76
CA LEU A 79 0.02 9.58 15.13
C LEU A 79 0.35 11.00 14.65
N ARG A 80 -0.64 11.76 14.19
CA ARG A 80 -0.47 13.15 13.72
C ARG A 80 -0.03 14.11 14.81
N PHE A 81 -0.39 13.85 16.06
CA PHE A 81 -0.05 14.71 17.20
C PHE A 81 1.26 14.31 17.88
N GLN A 82 1.79 13.13 17.56
CA GLN A 82 3.03 12.62 18.12
C GLN A 82 4.21 12.85 17.19
N THR A 83 4.52 11.89 16.32
CA THR A 83 5.71 11.93 15.46
C THR A 83 5.41 12.42 14.05
N ASN A 84 4.18 12.21 13.56
CA ASN A 84 3.81 12.38 12.16
C ASN A 84 4.74 11.65 11.17
N LEU A 85 5.32 10.51 11.59
CA LEU A 85 6.16 9.64 10.76
C LEU A 85 5.48 8.27 10.55
N CYS A 86 5.68 7.65 9.38
CA CYS A 86 5.21 6.29 9.13
C CYS A 86 5.85 5.29 10.14
N PRO A 87 5.06 4.45 10.83
CA PRO A 87 5.60 3.46 11.78
C PRO A 87 6.58 2.45 11.17
N VAL A 88 6.45 2.17 9.87
CA VAL A 88 7.25 1.15 9.18
C VAL A 88 8.55 1.71 8.61
N CYS A 89 8.45 2.78 7.80
CA CYS A 89 9.60 3.33 7.06
C CYS A 89 10.10 4.68 7.58
N ARG A 90 9.44 5.25 8.60
CA ARG A 90 9.76 6.56 9.21
C ARG A 90 9.68 7.77 8.26
N GLN A 91 9.17 7.60 7.05
CA GLN A 91 8.92 8.73 6.14
C GLN A 91 7.84 9.66 6.71
N PRO A 92 7.99 11.00 6.58
CA PRO A 92 6.96 11.96 7.00
C PRO A 92 5.59 11.67 6.38
N VAL A 93 4.55 11.79 7.19
CA VAL A 93 3.17 11.59 6.76
C VAL A 93 2.64 12.88 6.15
N GLU A 94 2.31 12.83 4.86
CA GLU A 94 1.64 13.93 4.16
C GLU A 94 0.11 13.78 4.24
N ARG A 95 -0.38 12.56 4.00
CA ARG A 95 -1.81 12.24 4.02
C ARG A 95 -2.04 10.85 4.59
N LEU A 96 -3.22 10.67 5.18
CA LEU A 96 -3.72 9.39 5.65
C LEU A 96 -5.00 9.11 4.89
N LEU A 97 -5.06 7.97 4.21
CA LEU A 97 -6.21 7.55 3.42
C LEU A 97 -6.83 6.32 4.06
N LYS A 98 -8.10 6.41 4.46
CA LYS A 98 -8.85 5.25 4.93
C LYS A 98 -9.25 4.38 3.74
N ILE A 99 -8.91 3.10 3.81
CA ILE A 99 -9.31 2.08 2.85
C ILE A 99 -10.48 1.30 3.47
N PRO A 100 -11.69 1.33 2.87
CA PRO A 100 -12.80 0.54 3.36
C PRO A 100 -12.50 -0.94 3.17
N LEU A 101 -12.42 -1.68 4.28
CA LEU A 101 -12.33 -3.13 4.24
C LEU A 101 -13.72 -3.68 3.89
N LYS A 102 -13.80 -4.51 2.84
CA LYS A 102 -15.00 -5.31 2.57
C LYS A 102 -14.82 -6.63 3.30
N TYR A 103 -15.72 -6.90 4.24
CA TYR A 103 -15.86 -8.21 4.88
C TYR A 103 -16.59 -9.17 3.95
#